data_AF-A0A9R1JYV3-F1
#
_entry.id   AF-A0A9R1JYV3-F1
#
_cell.length_a   1.000
_cell.length_b   1.000
_cell.length_c   1.000
_cell.angle_alpha   90.00
_cell.angle_beta   90.00
_cell.angle_gamma   90.00
#
_symmetry.space_group_name_H-M   'P 1'
#
loop_
_entity.id
_entity.type
_entity.pdbx_description
1 polymer ?
#
loop_
_entity_poly.entity_id
_entity_poly.type
_entity_poly.pdbx_seq_one_letter_code
_entity_poly.pdbx_strand_id
1 'polypeptide(L)'
;MLGLYKCPVPLGHLHQSLVILLPCDIPNTNLRTLLNPHHQSGTEVIVDDMEGTTANKTMISARKPRVMLYSSPLMGHLVPMIELAKLFAARGLAITVVLMDPPYDTGATGPFLAGVSAANPSISFHRLQQVKLLESDDSVMPALAFARLSNPHLRDFLAGASPDFLVVDFFCSAAMDVAAELDIPAYFFSTSGAQILAFFMHLTVLHGKSTRSFREMGEELVHVPGITPFPATHSIQPLMDRDGASYQALLNVSLDLFRSQGIFINTFRSLEPRAMDTMLAGLSAPPGLSTPPVYCIGPLIKSDKVGVKRGNECLAWLDAQPKASVAFLCFGSLGRFSAEQTREVATGLEASGQRFLWVVRSPPSDDTTTEPDLDVLLPKGFLDRTKGRGLVVKSWAPQGDVLAHHAVGSFVTHCGWNSVLESTMAGVPMLAWPLYAEQKMNAVFLEKEMELAVAMEGYDKEVVEAKEIAKKVRWMMDSEGGRVLRERTLAVMRQANEALLEGGESEATMTGFVDAWVKA
;
A
#
# COMPACT_ATOMS: atom_id res chain seq x y z
N MET A 1 -14.86 14.97 -48.17
CA MET A 1 -13.77 14.23 -48.86
C MET A 1 -12.92 13.57 -47.79
N LEU A 2 -13.18 12.28 -47.54
CA LEU A 2 -12.45 11.44 -46.60
C LEU A 2 -11.14 11.00 -47.24
N GLY A 3 -10.02 11.25 -46.54
CA GLY A 3 -8.70 10.74 -46.90
C GLY A 3 -8.35 9.54 -46.03
N LEU A 4 -8.52 8.34 -46.59
CA LEU A 4 -8.04 7.07 -46.08
C LEU A 4 -6.51 7.02 -46.15
N TYR A 5 -5.85 6.69 -45.05
CA TYR A 5 -4.51 6.08 -45.08
C TYR A 5 -4.54 4.75 -44.31
N LYS A 6 -4.50 3.67 -45.10
CA LYS A 6 -4.23 2.29 -44.66
C LYS A 6 -2.73 2.15 -44.39
N CYS A 7 -2.36 1.49 -43.30
CA CYS A 7 -1.06 0.83 -43.17
C CYS A 7 -1.26 -0.62 -42.68
N PRO A 8 -0.48 -1.59 -43.17
CA PRO A 8 -0.83 -3.01 -43.15
C PRO A 8 -0.30 -3.76 -41.92
N VAL A 9 -1.10 -4.73 -41.47
CA VAL A 9 -0.76 -5.77 -40.49
C VAL A 9 -0.01 -6.91 -41.20
N PRO A 10 1.03 -7.49 -40.59
CA PRO A 10 1.44 -8.86 -40.87
C PRO A 10 1.01 -9.80 -39.72
N LEU A 11 0.11 -10.73 -40.05
CA LEU A 11 -0.19 -11.94 -39.30
C LEU A 11 1.00 -12.90 -39.40
N GLY A 12 1.46 -13.40 -38.26
CA GLY A 12 2.44 -14.48 -38.17
C GLY A 12 1.96 -15.54 -37.17
N HIS A 13 1.37 -16.61 -37.69
CA HIS A 13 1.00 -17.82 -36.96
C HIS A 13 2.23 -18.58 -36.46
N LEU A 14 2.18 -19.10 -35.24
CA LEU A 14 2.98 -20.24 -34.80
C LEU A 14 2.16 -21.08 -33.80
N HIS A 15 1.51 -22.11 -34.35
CA HIS A 15 1.16 -23.32 -33.64
C HIS A 15 2.44 -24.14 -33.45
N GLN A 16 2.78 -24.55 -32.22
CA GLN A 16 3.51 -25.79 -32.00
C GLN A 16 3.24 -26.33 -30.60
N SER A 17 2.62 -27.50 -30.60
CA SER A 17 2.34 -28.38 -29.47
C SER A 17 3.64 -28.86 -28.84
N LEU A 18 3.73 -28.84 -27.50
CA LEU A 18 4.75 -29.59 -26.77
C LEU A 18 4.10 -30.53 -25.76
N VAL A 19 4.31 -31.82 -26.02
CA VAL A 19 3.95 -32.99 -25.24
C VAL A 19 4.78 -33.01 -23.95
N ILE A 20 4.12 -33.08 -22.78
CA ILE A 20 4.79 -33.38 -21.51
C ILE A 20 4.57 -34.86 -21.19
N LEU A 21 5.68 -35.60 -21.17
CA LEU A 21 5.78 -36.99 -20.72
C LEU A 21 5.84 -37.03 -19.19
N LEU A 22 4.99 -37.86 -18.59
CA LEU A 22 5.12 -38.39 -17.23
C LEU A 22 6.32 -39.35 -17.14
N PRO A 23 6.90 -39.52 -15.94
CA PRO A 23 6.99 -40.88 -15.44
C PRO A 23 6.51 -41.05 -13.98
N CYS A 24 5.90 -42.22 -13.77
CA CYS A 24 5.44 -42.84 -12.53
C CYS A 24 6.58 -43.21 -11.55
N ASP A 25 6.19 -43.27 -10.26
CA ASP A 25 6.46 -44.23 -9.16
C ASP A 25 7.89 -44.82 -8.96
N ILE A 26 8.41 -45.20 -7.78
CA ILE A 26 7.96 -45.78 -6.50
C ILE A 26 9.19 -45.64 -5.49
N PRO A 27 9.29 -46.22 -4.26
CA PRO A 27 8.47 -46.32 -3.04
C PRO A 27 9.12 -45.77 -1.73
N ASN A 28 8.23 -45.60 -0.75
CA ASN A 28 8.45 -45.70 0.71
C ASN A 28 9.41 -46.82 1.17
N THR A 29 10.18 -46.55 2.23
CA THR A 29 10.59 -47.60 3.19
C THR A 29 10.65 -47.07 4.62
N ASN A 30 9.99 -47.85 5.50
CA ASN A 30 9.91 -47.72 6.95
C ASN A 30 11.25 -47.96 7.64
N LEU A 31 11.46 -47.32 8.80
CA LEU A 31 12.29 -47.85 9.89
C LEU A 31 11.68 -47.48 11.26
N ARG A 32 11.00 -48.46 11.87
CA ARG A 32 10.98 -48.66 13.33
C ARG A 32 12.28 -49.43 13.67
N THR A 33 12.91 -49.40 14.84
CA THR A 33 12.39 -49.75 16.19
C THR A 33 13.55 -49.66 17.22
N LEU A 34 13.21 -49.57 18.53
CA LEU A 34 13.91 -50.13 19.73
C LEU A 34 15.12 -49.33 20.30
N LEU A 35 15.32 -49.04 21.61
CA LEU A 35 14.88 -49.61 22.91
C LEU A 35 15.00 -48.60 24.09
N ASN A 36 14.18 -48.82 25.12
CA ASN A 36 14.07 -48.23 26.48
C ASN A 36 15.11 -48.88 27.46
N PRO A 37 15.09 -48.78 28.82
CA PRO A 37 14.39 -47.89 29.80
C PRO A 37 15.27 -47.44 31.01
N HIS A 38 14.72 -46.68 31.99
CA HIS A 38 14.86 -46.96 33.45
C HIS A 38 13.99 -46.03 34.36
N HIS A 39 13.19 -46.68 35.22
CA HIS A 39 12.77 -46.37 36.62
C HIS A 39 12.23 -44.99 37.05
N GLN A 40 11.37 -44.83 38.07
CA GLN A 40 10.31 -45.59 38.77
C GLN A 40 9.77 -44.65 39.89
N SER A 41 8.58 -44.95 40.43
CA SER A 41 7.88 -44.37 41.60
C SER A 41 7.10 -43.07 41.33
N GLY A 42 5.80 -42.93 41.62
CA GLY A 42 4.84 -43.78 42.33
C GLY A 42 4.50 -43.19 43.70
N THR A 43 3.46 -42.36 43.78
CA THR A 43 2.69 -42.13 45.00
C THR A 43 1.25 -41.79 44.60
N GLU A 44 0.37 -42.78 44.71
CA GLU A 44 -1.09 -42.63 44.66
C GLU A 44 -1.58 -42.12 46.02
N VAL A 45 -2.40 -41.07 46.00
CA VAL A 45 -3.26 -40.69 47.12
C VAL A 45 -4.70 -40.86 46.63
N ILE A 46 -5.41 -41.73 47.33
CA ILE A 46 -6.83 -42.06 47.17
C ILE A 46 -7.66 -40.84 47.61
N VAL A 47 -8.52 -40.33 46.74
CA VAL A 47 -9.66 -39.48 47.15
C VAL A 47 -10.87 -39.82 46.29
N ASP A 48 -11.97 -40.07 46.99
CA ASP A 48 -13.30 -40.57 46.59
C ASP A 48 -13.80 -40.28 45.16
N ASP A 49 -14.26 -41.35 44.52
CA ASP A 49 -15.24 -41.32 43.43
C ASP A 49 -16.59 -40.81 43.99
N MET A 50 -17.01 -39.62 43.56
CA MET A 50 -18.42 -39.26 43.49
C MET A 50 -18.79 -39.06 42.01
N GLU A 51 -19.70 -39.92 41.54
CA GLU A 51 -20.32 -39.88 40.23
C GLU A 51 -20.86 -38.47 39.91
N GLY A 52 -20.22 -37.80 38.96
CA GLY A 52 -20.65 -36.55 38.38
C GLY A 52 -20.67 -36.67 36.86
N THR A 53 -21.85 -36.93 36.33
CA THR A 53 -22.29 -36.88 34.93
C THR A 53 -21.28 -36.25 33.96
N THR A 54 -20.51 -37.06 33.23
CA THR A 54 -19.75 -36.60 32.07
C THR A 54 -20.73 -36.21 30.97
N ALA A 55 -21.10 -34.94 30.95
CA ALA A 55 -21.59 -34.29 29.75
C ALA A 55 -20.48 -34.41 28.71
N ASN A 56 -20.71 -35.18 27.66
CA ASN A 56 -19.94 -35.13 26.42
C ASN A 56 -20.01 -33.68 25.92
N LYS A 57 -19.05 -32.83 26.32
CA LYS A 57 -18.70 -31.63 25.56
C LYS A 57 -18.07 -32.14 24.27
N THR A 58 -18.92 -32.48 23.31
CA THR A 58 -18.56 -32.42 21.90
C THR A 58 -17.94 -31.04 21.74
N MET A 59 -16.62 -30.96 21.54
CA MET A 59 -15.97 -29.74 21.10
C MET A 59 -16.54 -29.45 19.71
N ILE A 60 -17.68 -28.77 19.66
CA ILE A 60 -18.15 -28.10 18.47
C ILE A 60 -17.06 -27.07 18.21
N SER A 61 -16.14 -27.38 17.30
CA SER A 61 -15.21 -26.39 16.74
C SER A 61 -16.05 -25.19 16.33
N ALA A 62 -15.93 -24.07 17.04
CA ALA A 62 -16.66 -22.86 16.69
C ALA A 62 -16.38 -22.53 15.22
N ARG A 63 -17.44 -22.25 14.45
CA ARG A 63 -17.31 -21.91 13.04
C ARG A 63 -16.50 -20.61 12.95
N LYS A 64 -15.41 -20.63 12.19
CA LYS A 64 -14.63 -19.42 11.92
C LYS A 64 -15.41 -18.48 10.99
N PRO A 65 -15.61 -17.20 11.33
CA PRO A 65 -16.23 -16.26 10.41
C PRO A 65 -15.43 -16.16 9.11
N ARG A 66 -16.14 -16.17 7.98
CA ARG A 66 -15.58 -16.13 6.63
C ARG A 66 -15.55 -14.70 6.13
N VAL A 67 -14.35 -14.20 5.89
CA VAL A 67 -14.13 -12.82 5.43
C VAL A 67 -13.56 -12.83 4.02
N MET A 68 -14.19 -12.08 3.14
CA MET A 68 -13.72 -11.84 1.78
C MET A 68 -13.03 -10.48 1.73
N LEU A 69 -11.79 -10.45 1.26
CA LEU A 69 -11.01 -9.23 1.09
C LEU A 69 -10.90 -8.93 -0.40
N TYR A 70 -11.61 -7.92 -0.89
CA TYR A 70 -11.64 -7.57 -2.30
C TYR A 70 -10.70 -6.38 -2.58
N SER A 71 -9.64 -6.64 -3.33
CA SER A 71 -8.56 -5.68 -3.58
C SER A 71 -8.38 -5.36 -5.06
N SER A 72 -8.15 -4.10 -5.34
CA SER A 72 -7.64 -3.58 -6.59
C SER A 72 -6.22 -4.10 -6.82
N PRO A 73 -5.81 -4.28 -8.09
CA PRO A 73 -4.57 -4.97 -8.43
C PRO A 73 -3.29 -4.13 -8.24
N LEU A 74 -3.44 -2.87 -7.77
CA LEU A 74 -2.33 -1.96 -7.55
C LEU A 74 -1.52 -2.42 -6.33
N MET A 75 -0.18 -2.51 -6.45
CA MET A 75 0.68 -2.94 -5.34
C MET A 75 0.54 -2.08 -4.08
N GLY A 76 0.21 -0.79 -4.24
CA GLY A 76 -0.11 0.11 -3.14
C GLY A 76 -1.31 -0.31 -2.30
N HIS A 77 -2.23 -1.11 -2.86
CA HIS A 77 -3.45 -1.60 -2.22
C HIS A 77 -3.34 -3.09 -1.86
N LEU A 78 -2.80 -3.89 -2.79
CA LEU A 78 -2.69 -5.33 -2.61
C LEU A 78 -1.78 -5.68 -1.44
N VAL A 79 -0.60 -5.06 -1.32
CA VAL A 79 0.34 -5.35 -0.22
C VAL A 79 -0.30 -5.14 1.16
N PRO A 80 -0.85 -3.96 1.50
CA PRO A 80 -1.48 -3.78 2.80
C PRO A 80 -2.73 -4.66 2.97
N MET A 81 -3.48 -4.98 1.91
CA MET A 81 -4.61 -5.93 2.01
C MET A 81 -4.13 -7.33 2.43
N ILE A 82 -2.99 -7.78 1.91
CA ILE A 82 -2.37 -9.05 2.33
C ILE A 82 -1.92 -8.99 3.79
N GLU A 83 -1.35 -7.88 4.25
CA GLU A 83 -0.97 -7.75 5.67
C GLU A 83 -2.21 -7.74 6.58
N LEU A 84 -3.31 -7.11 6.16
CA LEU A 84 -4.60 -7.21 6.85
C LEU A 84 -5.11 -8.67 6.88
N ALA A 85 -5.03 -9.38 5.75
CA ALA A 85 -5.40 -10.78 5.64
C ALA A 85 -4.64 -11.66 6.64
N LYS A 86 -3.33 -11.44 6.80
CA LYS A 86 -2.50 -12.14 7.78
C LYS A 86 -2.94 -11.85 9.21
N LEU A 87 -3.22 -10.59 9.54
CA LEU A 87 -3.67 -10.19 10.88
C LEU A 87 -5.02 -10.82 11.25
N PHE A 88 -5.96 -10.86 10.31
CA PHE A 88 -7.25 -11.51 10.50
C PHE A 88 -7.12 -13.03 10.61
N ALA A 89 -6.33 -13.67 9.74
CA ALA A 89 -6.11 -15.11 9.77
C ALA A 89 -5.44 -15.56 11.09
N ALA A 90 -4.46 -14.78 11.58
CA ALA A 90 -3.80 -15.03 12.86
C ALA A 90 -4.76 -14.98 14.06
N ARG A 91 -5.88 -14.24 13.93
CA ARG A 91 -6.93 -14.12 14.95
C ARG A 91 -8.13 -15.06 14.72
N GLY A 92 -7.93 -16.12 13.93
CA GLY A 92 -8.89 -17.21 13.81
C GLY A 92 -9.99 -17.02 12.77
N LEU A 93 -9.92 -15.98 11.94
CA LEU A 93 -10.86 -15.77 10.84
C LEU A 93 -10.50 -16.62 9.62
N ALA A 94 -11.51 -17.05 8.85
CA ALA A 94 -11.31 -17.76 7.59
C ALA A 94 -11.25 -16.76 6.43
N ILE A 95 -10.05 -16.57 5.86
CA ILE A 95 -9.78 -15.46 4.93
C ILE A 95 -9.66 -15.95 3.49
N THR A 96 -10.37 -15.27 2.60
CA THR A 96 -10.15 -15.35 1.15
C THR A 96 -9.88 -13.96 0.59
N VAL A 97 -8.74 -13.79 -0.07
CA VAL A 97 -8.44 -12.59 -0.84
C VAL A 97 -8.97 -12.78 -2.26
N VAL A 98 -9.91 -11.92 -2.65
CA VAL A 98 -10.50 -11.90 -3.99
C VAL A 98 -9.69 -10.93 -4.85
N LEU A 99 -9.11 -11.48 -5.91
CA LEU A 99 -8.21 -10.80 -6.82
C LEU A 99 -8.92 -10.58 -8.16
N MET A 100 -8.93 -9.34 -8.62
CA MET A 100 -9.27 -9.04 -10.00
C MET A 100 -8.13 -9.48 -10.93
N ASP A 101 -8.45 -9.85 -12.16
CA ASP A 101 -7.47 -10.29 -13.16
C ASP A 101 -7.29 -9.22 -14.25
N PRO A 102 -6.39 -8.23 -14.06
CA PRO A 102 -6.22 -7.13 -15.02
C PRO A 102 -5.79 -7.65 -16.40
N PRO A 103 -6.15 -6.96 -17.49
CA PRO A 103 -5.73 -7.33 -18.85
C PRO A 103 -4.25 -7.02 -19.14
N TYR A 104 -3.49 -6.61 -18.12
CA TYR A 104 -2.07 -6.27 -18.22
C TYR A 104 -1.28 -6.97 -17.09
N ASP A 105 -0.13 -7.54 -17.44
CA ASP A 105 0.81 -8.10 -16.47
C ASP A 105 1.83 -7.04 -16.08
N THR A 106 1.96 -6.77 -14.78
CA THR A 106 3.00 -5.88 -14.24
C THR A 106 4.35 -6.60 -14.07
N GLY A 107 4.39 -7.92 -14.30
CA GLY A 107 5.52 -8.81 -14.07
C GLY A 107 5.83 -9.07 -12.59
N ALA A 108 5.35 -8.21 -11.69
CA ALA A 108 5.62 -8.27 -10.26
C ALA A 108 4.50 -8.96 -9.46
N THR A 109 3.24 -8.83 -9.88
CA THR A 109 2.08 -9.32 -9.12
C THR A 109 2.04 -10.85 -9.02
N GLY A 110 2.33 -11.56 -10.12
CA GLY A 110 2.33 -13.03 -10.14
C GLY A 110 3.34 -13.67 -9.16
N PRO A 111 4.65 -13.35 -9.28
CA PRO A 111 5.67 -13.83 -8.35
C PRO A 111 5.40 -13.43 -6.89
N PHE A 112 4.90 -12.22 -6.67
CA PHE A 112 4.51 -11.75 -5.34
C PHE A 112 3.42 -12.63 -4.72
N LEU A 113 2.31 -12.85 -5.44
CA LEU A 113 1.19 -13.66 -4.96
C LEU A 113 1.59 -15.12 -4.74
N ALA A 114 2.43 -15.69 -5.62
CA ALA A 114 2.94 -17.04 -5.45
C ALA A 114 3.75 -17.18 -4.15
N GLY A 115 4.63 -16.21 -3.87
CA GLY A 115 5.39 -16.17 -2.62
C GLY A 115 4.51 -16.00 -1.39
N VAL A 116 3.50 -15.12 -1.46
CA VAL A 116 2.56 -14.89 -0.34
C VAL A 116 1.72 -16.14 -0.07
N SER A 117 1.17 -16.77 -1.10
CA SER A 117 0.35 -17.97 -0.98
C SER A 117 1.16 -19.13 -0.36
N ALA A 118 2.40 -19.34 -0.82
CA ALA A 118 3.29 -20.36 -0.26
C ALA A 118 3.63 -20.11 1.22
N ALA A 119 3.82 -18.84 1.61
CA ALA A 119 4.18 -18.48 2.98
C ALA A 119 2.98 -18.42 3.95
N ASN A 120 1.75 -18.36 3.44
CA ASN A 120 0.54 -18.14 4.25
C ASN A 120 -0.58 -19.12 3.86
N PRO A 121 -0.42 -20.43 4.11
CA PRO A 121 -1.37 -21.47 3.67
C PRO A 121 -2.76 -21.37 4.33
N SER A 122 -2.91 -20.56 5.37
CA SER A 122 -4.21 -20.26 6.01
C SER A 122 -5.05 -19.22 5.25
N ILE A 123 -4.48 -18.56 4.24
CA ILE A 123 -5.16 -17.56 3.42
C ILE A 123 -5.48 -18.17 2.06
N SER A 124 -6.75 -18.13 1.67
CA SER A 124 -7.19 -18.54 0.34
C SER A 124 -7.13 -17.37 -0.65
N PHE A 125 -6.90 -17.67 -1.92
CA PHE A 125 -6.91 -16.69 -3.00
C PHE A 125 -7.91 -17.11 -4.06
N HIS A 126 -8.80 -16.20 -4.44
CA HIS A 126 -9.76 -16.43 -5.52
C HIS A 126 -9.55 -15.38 -6.61
N ARG A 127 -9.28 -15.83 -7.84
CA ARG A 127 -9.14 -14.93 -8.99
C ARG A 127 -10.45 -14.88 -9.75
N LEU A 128 -11.00 -13.68 -9.91
CA LEU A 128 -12.17 -13.43 -10.73
C LEU A 128 -11.85 -13.61 -12.22
N GLN A 129 -12.89 -13.84 -13.02
CA GLN A 129 -12.74 -13.90 -14.47
C GLN A 129 -12.23 -12.56 -15.00
N GLN A 130 -11.35 -12.62 -16.00
CA GLN A 130 -10.80 -11.44 -16.63
C GLN A 130 -11.88 -10.65 -17.36
N VAL A 131 -11.90 -9.34 -17.13
CA VAL A 131 -12.77 -8.40 -17.82
C VAL A 131 -11.93 -7.48 -18.73
N LYS A 132 -12.51 -7.09 -19.87
CA LYS A 132 -11.88 -6.15 -20.80
C LYS A 132 -12.41 -4.74 -20.55
N LEU A 133 -11.51 -3.79 -20.36
CA LEU A 133 -11.84 -2.37 -20.43
C LEU A 133 -12.20 -2.05 -21.88
N LEU A 134 -13.35 -1.40 -22.10
CA LEU A 134 -13.75 -0.96 -23.43
C LEU A 134 -12.98 0.32 -23.78
N GLU A 135 -12.57 0.49 -25.04
CA GLU A 135 -11.82 1.66 -25.53
C GLU A 135 -12.55 3.00 -25.30
N SER A 136 -13.85 2.97 -24.97
CA SER A 136 -14.68 4.15 -24.68
C SER A 136 -14.84 4.49 -23.19
N ASP A 137 -14.16 3.77 -22.28
CA ASP A 137 -14.18 4.06 -20.82
C ASP A 137 -13.20 5.19 -20.43
N ASP A 138 -12.75 6.00 -21.41
CA ASP A 138 -11.79 7.11 -21.32
C ASP A 138 -12.06 8.18 -20.23
N SER A 139 -13.17 8.08 -19.51
CA SER A 139 -13.62 9.09 -18.54
C SER A 139 -13.46 8.69 -17.06
N VAL A 140 -13.24 7.41 -16.73
CA VAL A 140 -13.19 6.91 -15.34
C VAL A 140 -11.79 6.40 -15.01
N MET A 141 -11.32 6.64 -13.78
CA MET A 141 -10.07 6.05 -13.29
C MET A 141 -10.05 4.53 -13.58
N PRO A 142 -9.06 4.00 -14.32
CA PRO A 142 -9.08 2.61 -14.79
C PRO A 142 -9.31 1.59 -13.67
N ALA A 143 -8.79 1.83 -12.47
CA ALA A 143 -9.01 0.96 -11.31
C ALA A 143 -10.49 0.90 -10.87
N LEU A 144 -11.19 2.04 -10.81
CA LEU A 144 -12.62 2.11 -10.47
C LEU A 144 -13.48 1.45 -11.55
N ALA A 145 -13.19 1.75 -12.83
CA ALA A 145 -13.90 1.16 -13.96
C ALA A 145 -13.73 -0.37 -13.98
N PHE A 146 -12.50 -0.83 -13.79
CA PHE A 146 -12.15 -2.25 -13.78
C PHE A 146 -12.78 -3.01 -12.60
N ALA A 147 -12.80 -2.42 -11.41
CA ALA A 147 -13.50 -2.98 -10.25
C ALA A 147 -15.00 -3.14 -10.52
N ARG A 148 -15.63 -2.08 -11.05
CA ARG A 148 -17.06 -2.10 -11.43
C ARG A 148 -17.37 -3.18 -12.46
N LEU A 149 -16.54 -3.32 -13.50
CA LEU A 149 -16.71 -4.36 -14.53
C LEU A 149 -16.52 -5.77 -13.96
N SER A 150 -15.73 -5.94 -12.91
CA SER A 150 -15.50 -7.23 -12.24
C SER A 150 -16.62 -7.63 -11.27
N ASN A 151 -17.50 -6.70 -10.89
CA ASN A 151 -18.53 -6.92 -9.87
C ASN A 151 -19.57 -8.01 -10.20
N PRO A 152 -19.99 -8.25 -11.46
CA PRO A 152 -20.85 -9.40 -11.77
C PRO A 152 -20.20 -10.73 -11.38
N HIS A 153 -18.91 -10.91 -11.65
CA HIS A 153 -18.16 -12.09 -11.26
C HIS A 153 -17.95 -12.18 -9.74
N LEU A 154 -17.72 -11.03 -9.09
CA LEU A 154 -17.68 -10.96 -7.63
C LEU A 154 -19.02 -11.43 -7.04
N ARG A 155 -20.13 -10.91 -7.54
CA ARG A 155 -21.49 -11.23 -7.07
C ARG A 155 -21.77 -12.74 -7.17
N ASP A 156 -21.47 -13.37 -8.30
CA ASP A 156 -21.65 -14.81 -8.48
C ASP A 156 -20.79 -15.61 -7.49
N PHE A 157 -19.54 -15.20 -7.30
CA PHE A 157 -18.63 -15.84 -6.34
C PHE A 157 -19.13 -15.70 -4.89
N LEU A 158 -19.50 -14.49 -4.46
CA LEU A 158 -19.97 -14.23 -3.10
C LEU A 158 -21.28 -14.97 -2.80
N ALA A 159 -22.20 -15.05 -3.77
CA ALA A 159 -23.45 -15.81 -3.63
C ALA A 159 -23.20 -17.31 -3.37
N GLY A 160 -22.22 -17.90 -4.05
CA GLY A 160 -21.83 -19.30 -3.81
C GLY A 160 -20.95 -19.51 -2.58
N ALA A 161 -20.12 -18.52 -2.22
CA ALA A 161 -19.22 -18.62 -1.07
C ALA A 161 -19.92 -18.36 0.27
N SER A 162 -20.98 -17.54 0.27
CA SER A 162 -21.76 -17.10 1.44
C SER A 162 -20.86 -16.64 2.59
N PRO A 163 -20.10 -15.54 2.40
CA PRO A 163 -19.24 -15.00 3.45
C PRO A 163 -20.05 -14.28 4.53
N ASP A 164 -19.43 -14.11 5.70
CA ASP A 164 -20.00 -13.37 6.82
C ASP A 164 -19.71 -11.87 6.68
N PHE A 165 -18.56 -11.52 6.11
CA PHE A 165 -18.11 -10.14 5.96
C PHE A 165 -17.39 -9.92 4.63
N LEU A 166 -17.56 -8.73 4.06
CA LEU A 166 -16.79 -8.24 2.92
C LEU A 166 -15.98 -7.01 3.33
N VAL A 167 -14.68 -7.02 3.05
CA VAL A 167 -13.84 -5.82 3.15
C VAL A 167 -13.43 -5.42 1.75
N VAL A 168 -13.77 -4.20 1.35
CA VAL A 168 -13.48 -3.65 0.03
C VAL A 168 -12.39 -2.59 0.12
N ASP A 169 -11.47 -2.57 -0.83
CA ASP A 169 -10.59 -1.41 -0.96
C ASP A 169 -11.33 -0.17 -1.50
N PHE A 170 -10.69 0.99 -1.40
CA PHE A 170 -11.24 2.28 -1.84
C PHE A 170 -11.73 2.29 -3.31
N PHE A 171 -10.99 1.67 -4.23
CA PHE A 171 -11.36 1.59 -5.65
C PHE A 171 -12.41 0.51 -5.94
N CYS A 172 -12.79 -0.27 -4.94
CA CYS A 172 -13.85 -1.27 -5.04
C CYS A 172 -15.20 -0.78 -4.51
N SER A 173 -15.41 0.52 -4.32
CA SER A 173 -16.62 1.06 -3.67
C SER A 173 -17.93 0.55 -4.30
N ALA A 174 -17.97 0.37 -5.62
CA ALA A 174 -19.15 -0.16 -6.31
C ALA A 174 -19.57 -1.58 -5.85
N ALA A 175 -18.67 -2.34 -5.20
CA ALA A 175 -19.00 -3.63 -4.60
C ALA A 175 -19.91 -3.51 -3.37
N MET A 176 -20.11 -2.30 -2.83
CA MET A 176 -21.12 -2.03 -1.81
C MET A 176 -22.54 -2.36 -2.30
N ASP A 177 -22.83 -2.18 -3.60
CA ASP A 177 -24.12 -2.57 -4.17
C ASP A 177 -24.28 -4.09 -4.22
N VAL A 178 -23.21 -4.82 -4.53
CA VAL A 178 -23.18 -6.29 -4.50
C VAL A 178 -23.39 -6.81 -3.08
N ALA A 179 -22.72 -6.20 -2.11
CA ALA A 179 -22.87 -6.57 -0.70
C ALA A 179 -24.30 -6.33 -0.21
N ALA A 180 -24.90 -5.19 -0.55
CA ALA A 180 -26.28 -4.87 -0.21
C ALA A 180 -27.29 -5.84 -0.86
N GLU A 181 -27.07 -6.21 -2.13
CA GLU A 181 -27.92 -7.19 -2.83
C GLU A 181 -27.90 -8.56 -2.14
N LEU A 182 -26.74 -8.99 -1.65
CA LEU A 182 -26.54 -10.29 -1.02
C LEU A 182 -26.70 -10.27 0.51
N ASP A 183 -27.09 -9.12 1.09
CA ASP A 183 -27.20 -8.90 2.54
C ASP A 183 -25.91 -9.23 3.32
N ILE A 184 -24.76 -8.86 2.75
CA ILE A 184 -23.43 -9.07 3.35
C ILE A 184 -22.98 -7.77 4.02
N PRO A 185 -22.67 -7.76 5.33
CA PRO A 185 -22.04 -6.63 6.00
C PRO A 185 -20.70 -6.26 5.34
N ALA A 186 -20.60 -5.03 4.84
CA ALA A 186 -19.43 -4.55 4.11
C ALA A 186 -18.69 -3.42 4.82
N TYR A 187 -17.36 -3.48 4.76
CA TYR A 187 -16.42 -2.56 5.39
C TYR A 187 -15.43 -2.04 4.35
N PHE A 188 -14.92 -0.83 4.53
CA PHE A 188 -13.79 -0.34 3.72
C PHE A 188 -12.46 -0.63 4.38
N PHE A 189 -11.44 -0.84 3.56
CA PHE A 189 -10.05 -0.68 3.97
C PHE A 189 -9.39 0.47 3.19
N SER A 190 -9.12 1.57 3.91
CA SER A 190 -8.39 2.72 3.41
C SER A 190 -6.89 2.52 3.60
N THR A 191 -6.16 2.53 2.49
CA THR A 191 -4.69 2.41 2.45
C THR A 191 -3.98 3.76 2.40
N SER A 192 -4.69 4.85 2.74
CA SER A 192 -4.16 6.21 2.88
C SER A 192 -4.29 6.69 4.35
N GLY A 193 -3.69 7.84 4.67
CA GLY A 193 -3.79 8.45 6.00
C GLY A 193 -5.18 9.00 6.34
N ALA A 194 -5.42 9.26 7.63
CA ALA A 194 -6.69 9.77 8.16
C ALA A 194 -7.08 11.11 7.56
N GLN A 195 -6.13 11.99 7.26
CA GLN A 195 -6.44 13.26 6.60
C GLN A 195 -7.00 13.07 5.18
N ILE A 196 -6.54 12.06 4.45
CA ILE A 196 -7.08 11.74 3.12
C ILE A 196 -8.49 11.16 3.24
N LEU A 197 -8.72 10.28 4.21
CA LEU A 197 -10.07 9.75 4.47
C LEU A 197 -11.05 10.88 4.84
N ALA A 198 -10.65 11.78 5.74
CA ALA A 198 -11.45 12.94 6.14
C ALA A 198 -11.75 13.87 4.95
N PHE A 199 -10.79 14.06 4.03
CA PHE A 199 -11.01 14.81 2.79
C PHE A 199 -12.10 14.16 1.92
N PHE A 200 -12.04 12.85 1.69
CA PHE A 200 -13.07 12.16 0.90
C PHE A 200 -14.43 12.15 1.58
N MET A 201 -14.49 11.94 2.90
CA MET A 201 -15.73 12.05 3.66
C MET A 201 -16.40 13.44 3.50
N HIS A 202 -15.60 14.50 3.37
CA HIS A 202 -16.09 15.87 3.22
C HIS A 202 -16.25 16.33 1.75
N LEU A 203 -15.88 15.50 0.77
CA LEU A 203 -15.79 15.91 -0.63
C LEU A 203 -17.13 16.38 -1.19
N THR A 204 -18.24 15.71 -0.83
CA THR A 204 -19.59 16.10 -1.27
C THR A 204 -20.04 17.44 -0.68
N VAL A 205 -19.57 17.78 0.53
CA VAL A 205 -19.80 19.10 1.14
C VAL A 205 -19.03 20.18 0.40
N LEU A 206 -17.77 19.92 0.02
CA LEU A 206 -17.00 20.83 -0.83
C LEU A 206 -17.67 21.02 -2.20
N HIS A 207 -18.14 19.93 -2.81
CA HIS A 207 -18.86 19.96 -4.08
C HIS A 207 -20.10 20.86 -4.01
N GLY A 208 -20.89 20.78 -2.93
CA GLY A 208 -22.09 21.61 -2.76
C GLY A 208 -21.81 23.09 -2.46
N LYS A 209 -20.62 23.45 -1.96
CA LYS A 209 -20.27 24.82 -1.55
C LYS A 209 -19.71 25.69 -2.68
N SER A 210 -19.23 25.09 -3.76
CA SER A 210 -18.59 25.80 -4.86
C SER A 210 -18.94 25.16 -6.19
N THR A 211 -19.12 25.97 -7.23
CA THR A 211 -19.27 25.51 -8.62
C THR A 211 -17.93 25.39 -9.34
N ARG A 212 -16.83 25.90 -8.76
CA ARG A 212 -15.49 25.85 -9.35
C ARG A 212 -14.87 24.46 -9.20
N SER A 213 -14.09 24.06 -10.18
CA SER A 213 -13.16 22.94 -10.10
C SER A 213 -11.94 23.29 -9.24
N PHE A 214 -11.23 22.27 -8.74
CA PHE A 214 -9.97 22.48 -8.03
C PHE A 214 -8.91 23.15 -8.92
N ARG A 215 -8.96 22.91 -10.24
CA ARG A 215 -8.11 23.59 -11.24
C ARG A 215 -8.36 25.09 -11.27
N GLU A 216 -9.64 25.51 -11.30
CA GLU A 216 -10.01 26.93 -11.33
C GLU A 216 -9.72 27.65 -10.01
N MET A 217 -9.74 26.92 -8.89
CA MET A 217 -9.34 27.44 -7.57
C MET A 217 -7.83 27.75 -7.51
N GLY A 218 -7.00 27.03 -8.27
CA GLY A 218 -5.56 27.29 -8.33
C GLY A 218 -4.89 27.15 -6.95
N GLU A 219 -4.20 28.20 -6.51
CA GLU A 219 -3.46 28.22 -5.24
C GLU A 219 -4.33 28.58 -4.03
N GLU A 220 -5.65 28.74 -4.20
CA GLU A 220 -6.56 28.88 -3.07
C GLU A 220 -6.48 27.67 -2.14
N LEU A 221 -6.49 27.92 -0.82
CA LEU A 221 -6.42 26.86 0.16
C LEU A 221 -7.79 26.17 0.30
N VAL A 222 -7.76 24.85 0.19
CA VAL A 222 -8.89 23.97 0.45
C VAL A 222 -8.99 23.76 1.96
N HIS A 223 -10.15 24.08 2.52
CA HIS A 223 -10.44 23.92 3.95
C HIS A 223 -11.41 22.76 4.16
N VAL A 224 -10.97 21.76 4.91
CA VAL A 224 -11.80 20.64 5.39
C VAL A 224 -11.60 20.52 6.91
N PRO A 225 -12.66 20.28 7.70
CA PRO A 225 -12.52 20.07 9.13
C PRO A 225 -11.50 18.98 9.46
N GLY A 226 -10.57 19.29 10.37
CA GLY A 226 -9.66 18.30 10.97
C GLY A 226 -8.40 18.00 10.18
N ILE A 227 -8.25 18.56 8.97
CA ILE A 227 -7.05 18.36 8.14
C ILE A 227 -6.32 19.67 7.91
N THR A 228 -5.02 19.59 7.60
CA THR A 228 -4.23 20.78 7.26
C THR A 228 -4.70 21.36 5.92
N PRO A 229 -4.98 22.67 5.83
CA PRO A 229 -5.33 23.30 4.55
C PRO A 229 -4.22 23.13 3.51
N PHE A 230 -4.61 22.88 2.26
CA PHE A 230 -3.67 22.65 1.16
C PHE A 230 -4.13 23.40 -0.11
N PRO A 231 -3.21 23.85 -0.99
CA PRO A 231 -3.56 24.45 -2.28
C PRO A 231 -4.47 23.56 -3.13
N ALA A 232 -5.47 24.12 -3.80
CA ALA A 232 -6.37 23.31 -4.63
C ALA A 232 -5.65 22.57 -5.76
N THR A 233 -4.54 23.12 -6.28
CA THR A 233 -3.60 22.44 -7.22
C THR A 233 -2.94 21.19 -6.66
N HIS A 234 -2.95 20.97 -5.33
CA HIS A 234 -2.47 19.76 -4.68
C HIS A 234 -3.55 18.68 -4.51
N SER A 235 -4.80 18.96 -4.89
CA SER A 235 -5.84 17.94 -4.97
C SER A 235 -5.45 16.83 -5.97
N ILE A 236 -6.13 15.69 -5.90
CA ILE A 236 -5.84 14.57 -6.80
C ILE A 236 -6.26 14.91 -8.23
N GLN A 237 -5.48 14.45 -9.22
CA GLN A 237 -5.70 14.76 -10.63
C GLN A 237 -7.15 14.51 -11.13
N PRO A 238 -7.83 13.40 -10.75
CA PRO A 238 -9.23 13.18 -11.10
C PRO A 238 -10.21 14.27 -10.64
N LEU A 239 -9.88 15.02 -9.58
CA LEU A 239 -10.73 16.08 -9.06
C LEU A 239 -10.51 17.43 -9.74
N MET A 240 -9.55 17.53 -10.65
CA MET A 240 -9.23 18.79 -11.36
C MET A 240 -10.28 19.16 -12.41
N ASP A 241 -11.07 18.20 -12.88
CA ASP A 241 -12.18 18.40 -13.80
C ASP A 241 -13.49 18.04 -13.11
N ARG A 242 -14.26 19.05 -12.71
CA ARG A 242 -15.48 18.88 -11.91
C ARG A 242 -16.58 18.11 -12.64
N ASP A 243 -16.67 18.30 -13.96
CA ASP A 243 -17.73 17.71 -14.78
C ASP A 243 -17.28 16.37 -15.39
N GLY A 244 -16.01 16.00 -15.20
CA GLY A 244 -15.44 14.73 -15.65
C GLY A 244 -16.01 13.53 -14.90
N ALA A 245 -16.16 12.40 -15.59
CA ALA A 245 -16.73 11.19 -14.97
C ALA A 245 -15.87 10.64 -13.82
N SER A 246 -14.56 10.86 -13.84
CA SER A 246 -13.67 10.48 -12.74
C SER A 246 -13.95 11.27 -11.45
N TYR A 247 -14.31 12.55 -11.56
CA TYR A 247 -14.73 13.35 -10.41
C TYR A 247 -16.04 12.81 -9.84
N GLN A 248 -17.03 12.53 -10.70
CA GLN A 248 -18.32 11.97 -10.28
C GLN A 248 -18.15 10.58 -9.65
N ALA A 249 -17.26 9.74 -10.17
CA ALA A 249 -16.95 8.46 -9.57
C ALA A 249 -16.40 8.60 -8.15
N LEU A 250 -15.55 9.61 -7.88
CA LEU A 250 -15.02 9.87 -6.54
C LEU A 250 -16.06 10.48 -5.58
N LEU A 251 -17.03 11.24 -6.08
CA LEU A 251 -18.20 11.62 -5.29
C LEU A 251 -19.00 10.39 -4.86
N ASN A 252 -19.20 9.43 -5.77
CA ASN A 252 -19.90 8.19 -5.44
C ASN A 252 -19.13 7.37 -4.40
N VAL A 253 -17.81 7.22 -4.57
CA VAL A 253 -16.95 6.59 -3.54
C VAL A 253 -17.11 7.29 -2.19
N SER A 254 -17.14 8.62 -2.18
CA SER A 254 -17.30 9.41 -0.95
C SER A 254 -18.63 9.16 -0.25
N LEU A 255 -19.71 8.95 -1.00
CA LEU A 255 -21.02 8.56 -0.46
C LEU A 255 -21.03 7.10 0.02
N ASP A 256 -20.38 6.20 -0.73
CA ASP A 256 -20.29 4.77 -0.39
C ASP A 256 -19.57 4.53 0.94
N LEU A 257 -18.60 5.39 1.31
CA LEU A 257 -17.96 5.33 2.63
C LEU A 257 -19.01 5.33 3.75
N PHE A 258 -20.04 6.17 3.66
CA PHE A 258 -21.12 6.28 4.66
C PHE A 258 -22.14 5.14 4.64
N ARG A 259 -22.12 4.30 3.59
CA ARG A 259 -22.95 3.09 3.49
C ARG A 259 -22.30 1.88 4.16
N SER A 260 -21.04 1.98 4.56
CA SER A 260 -20.30 0.88 5.16
C SER A 260 -20.59 0.71 6.66
N GLN A 261 -20.38 -0.51 7.15
CA GLN A 261 -20.50 -0.85 8.58
C GLN A 261 -19.27 -0.40 9.39
N GLY A 262 -18.23 0.08 8.69
CA GLY A 262 -17.02 0.61 9.28
C GLY A 262 -15.87 0.66 8.30
N ILE A 263 -14.83 1.39 8.68
CA ILE A 263 -13.69 1.69 7.82
C ILE A 263 -12.42 1.38 8.60
N PHE A 264 -11.66 0.38 8.15
CA PHE A 264 -10.29 0.19 8.58
C PHE A 264 -9.39 1.21 7.88
N ILE A 265 -8.44 1.76 8.62
CA ILE A 265 -7.47 2.69 8.07
C ILE A 265 -6.04 2.30 8.44
N ASN A 266 -5.17 2.32 7.44
CA ASN A 266 -3.76 2.00 7.60
C ASN A 266 -2.98 3.19 8.19
N THR A 267 -3.34 3.60 9.40
CA THR A 267 -2.64 4.60 10.22
C THR A 267 -2.84 4.25 11.70
N PHE A 268 -2.20 4.98 12.59
CA PHE A 268 -2.37 4.85 14.03
C PHE A 268 -2.83 6.20 14.61
N ARG A 269 -3.65 6.16 15.65
CA ARG A 269 -4.34 7.36 16.18
C ARG A 269 -3.36 8.43 16.62
N SER A 270 -2.24 8.05 17.21
CA SER A 270 -1.22 8.99 17.69
C SER A 270 -0.49 9.73 16.57
N LEU A 271 -0.51 9.22 15.33
CA LEU A 271 0.07 9.92 14.16
C LEU A 271 -0.82 11.05 13.64
N GLU A 272 -2.14 10.83 13.62
CA GLU A 272 -3.12 11.73 13.00
C GLU A 272 -4.31 12.05 13.93
N PRO A 273 -4.07 12.48 15.18
CA PRO A 273 -5.12 12.60 16.19
C PRO A 273 -6.20 13.60 15.77
N ARG A 274 -5.81 14.74 15.19
CA ARG A 274 -6.75 15.81 14.80
C ARG A 274 -7.77 15.37 13.75
N ALA A 275 -7.31 14.66 12.72
CA ALA A 275 -8.20 14.14 11.68
C ALA A 275 -9.14 13.07 12.25
N MET A 276 -8.61 12.16 13.08
CA MET A 276 -9.39 11.11 13.73
C MET A 276 -10.46 11.67 14.67
N ASP A 277 -10.09 12.59 15.57
CA ASP A 277 -11.01 13.19 16.53
C ASP A 277 -12.11 13.98 15.81
N THR A 278 -11.78 14.65 14.70
CA THR A 278 -12.76 15.39 13.89
C THR A 278 -13.75 14.47 13.16
N MET A 279 -13.26 13.36 12.59
CA MET A 279 -14.14 12.35 11.98
C MET A 279 -15.06 11.72 13.03
N LEU A 280 -14.52 11.34 14.20
CA LEU A 280 -15.31 10.74 15.29
C LEU A 280 -16.35 11.71 15.87
N ALA A 281 -16.08 13.02 15.83
CA ALA A 281 -17.05 14.06 16.18
C ALA A 281 -18.13 14.29 15.10
N GLY A 282 -18.08 13.58 13.97
CA GLY A 282 -19.04 13.69 12.87
C GLY A 282 -18.84 14.93 11.99
N LEU A 283 -17.75 15.68 12.16
CA LEU A 283 -17.55 16.98 11.50
C LEU A 283 -17.05 16.86 10.05
N SER A 284 -16.52 15.71 9.67
CA SER A 284 -16.14 15.41 8.29
C SER A 284 -17.32 14.93 7.44
N ALA A 285 -18.43 14.51 8.06
CA ALA A 285 -19.59 13.97 7.37
C ALA A 285 -20.47 15.04 6.70
N PRO A 286 -21.16 14.71 5.60
CA PRO A 286 -22.22 15.54 5.06
C PRO A 286 -23.39 15.68 6.03
N PRO A 287 -24.13 16.81 6.00
CA PRO A 287 -25.32 16.98 6.83
C PRO A 287 -26.31 15.82 6.66
N GLY A 288 -26.75 15.25 7.77
CA GLY A 288 -27.73 14.15 7.78
C GLY A 288 -27.13 12.74 7.68
N LEU A 289 -25.81 12.60 7.47
CA LEU A 289 -25.12 11.32 7.51
C LEU A 289 -24.33 11.17 8.81
N SER A 290 -24.34 9.95 9.38
CA SER A 290 -23.50 9.61 10.53
C SER A 290 -22.17 9.07 10.05
N THR A 291 -21.08 9.43 10.72
CA THR A 291 -19.76 8.88 10.39
C THR A 291 -19.72 7.40 10.78
N PRO A 292 -19.38 6.47 9.87
CA PRO A 292 -19.17 5.07 10.22
C PRO A 292 -18.05 4.93 11.24
N PRO A 293 -18.03 3.85 12.05
CA PRO A 293 -16.88 3.55 12.89
C PRO A 293 -15.58 3.51 12.08
N VAL A 294 -14.53 4.18 12.55
CA VAL A 294 -13.21 4.20 11.91
C VAL A 294 -12.19 3.51 12.82
N TYR A 295 -11.51 2.50 12.29
CA TYR A 295 -10.59 1.64 13.03
C TYR A 295 -9.15 1.87 12.57
N CYS A 296 -8.36 2.57 13.38
CA CYS A 296 -6.92 2.67 13.17
C CYS A 296 -6.26 1.32 13.48
N ILE A 297 -5.66 0.72 12.46
CA ILE A 297 -5.05 -0.62 12.56
C ILE A 297 -3.62 -0.67 12.03
N GLY A 298 -3.07 0.47 11.61
CA GLY A 298 -1.72 0.57 11.07
C GLY A 298 -0.65 0.78 12.14
N PRO A 299 0.63 0.86 11.73
CA PRO A 299 1.10 0.69 10.36
C PRO A 299 1.11 -0.77 9.87
N LEU A 300 0.45 -1.05 8.75
CA LEU A 300 0.50 -2.32 8.02
C LEU A 300 1.49 -2.17 6.86
N ILE A 301 2.74 -2.55 7.12
CA ILE A 301 3.82 -2.60 6.13
C ILE A 301 4.15 -4.06 5.79
N LYS A 302 4.71 -4.31 4.61
CA LYS A 302 5.05 -5.66 4.16
C LYS A 302 5.97 -6.35 5.19
N SER A 303 5.58 -7.53 5.65
CA SER A 303 6.43 -8.34 6.55
C SER A 303 7.53 -9.09 5.79
N ASP A 304 8.77 -9.07 6.33
CA ASP A 304 10.03 -9.52 5.70
C ASP A 304 10.12 -11.02 5.37
N LYS A 305 9.06 -11.80 5.59
CA LYS A 305 9.08 -13.25 5.41
C LYS A 305 8.89 -13.72 3.96
N VAL A 306 8.67 -12.82 3.01
CA VAL A 306 8.43 -13.17 1.60
C VAL A 306 9.32 -12.32 0.68
N GLY A 307 10.57 -12.74 0.53
CA GLY A 307 11.57 -12.10 -0.32
C GLY A 307 12.26 -13.08 -1.25
N VAL A 308 12.08 -12.88 -2.56
CA VAL A 308 12.97 -13.42 -3.61
C VAL A 308 14.34 -12.73 -3.46
N LYS A 309 15.44 -13.49 -3.61
CA LYS A 309 16.85 -13.06 -3.46
C LYS A 309 17.33 -11.96 -4.45
N ARG A 310 16.48 -11.07 -4.94
CA ARG A 310 16.88 -9.89 -5.74
C ARG A 310 17.15 -8.72 -4.78
N GLY A 311 18.24 -7.98 -5.00
CA GLY A 311 18.59 -6.80 -4.19
C GLY A 311 19.76 -6.97 -3.21
N ASN A 312 20.40 -8.15 -3.14
CA ASN A 312 21.56 -8.36 -2.24
C ASN A 312 22.71 -7.38 -2.49
N GLU A 313 22.92 -6.94 -3.74
CA GLU A 313 24.01 -6.02 -4.08
C GLU A 313 23.85 -4.65 -3.42
N CYS A 314 22.62 -4.13 -3.31
CA CYS A 314 22.40 -2.83 -2.70
C CYS A 314 22.51 -2.89 -1.18
N LEU A 315 22.07 -3.98 -0.55
CA LEU A 315 22.27 -4.21 0.89
C LEU A 315 23.77 -4.39 1.21
N ALA A 316 24.50 -5.19 0.43
CA ALA A 316 25.94 -5.36 0.60
C ALA A 316 26.72 -4.05 0.43
N TRP A 317 26.27 -3.16 -0.47
CA TRP A 317 26.87 -1.82 -0.60
C TRP A 317 26.59 -0.94 0.63
N LEU A 318 25.38 -1.04 1.19
CA LEU A 318 24.98 -0.31 2.40
C LEU A 318 25.75 -0.77 3.64
N ASP A 319 26.08 -2.07 3.76
CA ASP A 319 26.87 -2.63 4.87
C ASP A 319 28.24 -1.94 5.02
N ALA A 320 28.80 -1.45 3.92
CA ALA A 320 30.09 -0.77 3.89
C ALA A 320 30.00 0.74 4.23
N GLN A 321 28.81 1.29 4.45
CA GLN A 321 28.61 2.72 4.67
C GLN A 321 28.48 3.06 6.16
N PRO A 322 28.93 4.26 6.60
CA PRO A 322 28.70 4.73 7.96
C PRO A 322 27.21 4.84 8.32
N LYS A 323 26.90 4.74 9.61
CA LYS A 323 25.54 4.92 10.15
C LYS A 323 24.93 6.25 9.69
N ALA A 324 23.66 6.20 9.28
CA ALA A 324 22.86 7.36 8.88
C ALA A 324 23.56 8.31 7.89
N SER A 325 24.35 7.76 6.95
CA SER A 325 25.18 8.53 6.01
C SER A 325 24.71 8.48 4.56
N VAL A 326 23.71 7.66 4.24
CA VAL A 326 23.18 7.47 2.88
C VAL A 326 21.81 8.12 2.72
N ALA A 327 21.66 8.96 1.70
CA ALA A 327 20.35 9.41 1.21
C ALA A 327 19.78 8.35 0.25
N PHE A 328 18.64 7.77 0.61
CA PHE A 328 17.94 6.82 -0.26
C PHE A 328 16.94 7.56 -1.14
N LEU A 329 16.89 7.27 -2.44
CA LEU A 329 15.96 7.86 -3.39
C LEU A 329 15.14 6.76 -4.06
N CYS A 330 13.83 6.75 -3.81
CA CYS A 330 12.89 5.83 -4.45
C CYS A 330 11.50 6.47 -4.56
N PHE A 331 10.93 6.37 -5.76
CA PHE A 331 9.69 7.06 -6.13
C PHE A 331 8.54 6.08 -6.37
N GLY A 332 8.56 4.94 -5.67
CA GLY A 332 7.52 3.92 -5.72
C GLY A 332 7.55 3.06 -6.98
N SER A 333 6.46 2.33 -7.20
CA SER A 333 6.31 1.40 -8.32
C SER A 333 5.95 2.07 -9.64
N LEU A 334 5.28 3.23 -9.60
CA LEU A 334 4.76 3.94 -10.76
C LEU A 334 5.45 5.29 -11.02
N GLY A 335 6.20 5.84 -10.05
CA GLY A 335 6.89 7.11 -10.22
C GLY A 335 7.98 7.01 -11.27
N ARG A 336 7.92 7.90 -12.26
CA ARG A 336 8.89 8.02 -13.35
C ARG A 336 9.18 9.49 -13.59
N PHE A 337 10.42 9.78 -13.98
CA PHE A 337 10.87 11.12 -14.33
C PHE A 337 11.19 11.20 -15.81
N SER A 338 11.10 12.41 -16.37
CA SER A 338 11.65 12.68 -17.70
C SER A 338 13.16 12.42 -17.72
N ALA A 339 13.72 12.20 -18.90
CA ALA A 339 15.19 12.07 -19.04
C ALA A 339 15.91 13.35 -18.59
N GLU A 340 15.30 14.52 -18.79
CA GLU A 340 15.81 15.80 -18.30
C GLU A 340 15.86 15.84 -16.77
N GLN A 341 14.75 15.57 -16.09
CA GLN A 341 14.71 15.55 -14.64
C GLN A 341 15.66 14.51 -14.04
N THR A 342 15.82 13.36 -14.71
CA THR A 342 16.79 12.32 -14.31
C THR A 342 18.23 12.86 -14.33
N ARG A 343 18.60 13.68 -15.33
CA ARG A 343 19.93 14.32 -15.39
C ARG A 343 20.12 15.36 -14.31
N GLU A 344 19.08 16.13 -13.98
CA GLU A 344 19.13 17.09 -12.85
C GLU A 344 19.31 16.37 -11.52
N VAL A 345 18.63 15.23 -11.30
CA VAL A 345 18.82 14.40 -10.10
C VAL A 345 20.27 13.90 -10.02
N ALA A 346 20.81 13.35 -11.11
CA ALA A 346 22.20 12.89 -11.13
C ALA A 346 23.18 14.03 -10.81
N THR A 347 23.02 15.18 -11.47
CA THR A 347 23.87 16.36 -11.26
C THR A 347 23.77 16.89 -9.83
N GLY A 348 22.55 16.95 -9.27
CA GLY A 348 22.31 17.40 -7.90
C GLY A 348 22.88 16.44 -6.85
N LEU A 349 22.73 15.13 -7.04
CA LEU A 349 23.33 14.11 -6.18
C LEU A 349 24.86 14.21 -6.19
N GLU A 350 25.47 14.34 -7.37
CA GLU A 350 26.91 14.53 -7.51
C GLU A 350 27.40 15.79 -6.77
N ALA A 351 26.70 16.91 -6.97
CA ALA A 351 27.02 18.20 -6.35
C ALA A 351 26.74 18.24 -4.84
N SER A 352 25.81 17.42 -4.33
CA SER A 352 25.52 17.34 -2.90
C SER A 352 26.74 16.91 -2.08
N GLY A 353 27.60 16.06 -2.66
CA GLY A 353 28.73 15.42 -2.00
C GLY A 353 28.34 14.27 -1.06
N GLN A 354 27.05 14.04 -0.85
CA GLN A 354 26.51 13.03 0.06
C GLN A 354 26.57 11.63 -0.55
N ARG A 355 26.51 10.60 0.32
CA ARG A 355 26.32 9.24 -0.16
C ARG A 355 24.87 9.03 -0.54
N PHE A 356 24.63 8.25 -1.59
CA PHE A 356 23.27 8.00 -2.05
C PHE A 356 23.09 6.58 -2.58
N LEU A 357 21.87 6.08 -2.41
CA LEU A 357 21.36 4.89 -3.10
C LEU A 357 20.13 5.34 -3.88
N TRP A 358 20.16 5.22 -5.20
CA TRP A 358 19.10 5.75 -6.06
C TRP A 358 18.52 4.65 -6.96
N VAL A 359 17.21 4.44 -6.85
CA VAL A 359 16.47 3.55 -7.75
C VAL A 359 16.03 4.35 -8.97
N VAL A 360 16.57 4.00 -10.15
CA VAL A 360 16.24 4.63 -11.43
C VAL A 360 15.28 3.76 -12.21
N ARG A 361 14.28 4.37 -12.83
CA ARG A 361 13.36 3.73 -13.78
C ARG A 361 13.49 4.40 -15.14
N SER A 362 13.11 3.68 -16.18
CA SER A 362 13.01 4.23 -17.53
C SER A 362 12.03 5.42 -17.54
N PRO A 363 12.30 6.49 -18.30
CA PRO A 363 11.34 7.58 -18.48
C PRO A 363 9.99 7.08 -19.00
N PRO A 364 8.93 7.89 -18.90
CA PRO A 364 7.65 7.56 -19.53
C PRO A 364 7.81 7.27 -21.03
N SER A 365 7.40 6.08 -21.47
CA SER A 365 7.41 5.58 -22.85
C SER A 365 6.31 4.53 -23.05
N ASP A 366 5.95 4.23 -24.31
CA ASP A 366 4.93 3.22 -24.64
C ASP A 366 5.36 1.80 -24.23
N ASP A 367 6.66 1.48 -24.32
CA ASP A 367 7.24 0.29 -23.71
C ASP A 367 7.72 0.61 -22.31
N THR A 368 7.09 -0.01 -21.31
CA THR A 368 7.37 0.22 -19.90
C THR A 368 8.08 -0.94 -19.21
N THR A 369 8.41 -1.98 -19.99
CA THR A 369 8.95 -3.25 -19.49
C THR A 369 10.47 -3.34 -19.58
N THR A 370 11.08 -2.45 -20.36
CA THR A 370 12.52 -2.38 -20.58
C THR A 370 13.26 -1.76 -19.40
N GLU A 371 14.35 -2.41 -18.97
CA GLU A 371 15.25 -1.87 -17.96
C GLU A 371 15.86 -0.54 -18.40
N PRO A 372 16.10 0.40 -17.47
CA PRO A 372 16.69 1.69 -17.80
C PRO A 372 18.12 1.53 -18.34
N ASP A 373 18.38 2.23 -19.44
CA ASP A 373 19.71 2.45 -19.97
C ASP A 373 20.37 3.63 -19.22
N LEU A 374 21.19 3.31 -18.22
CA LEU A 374 21.85 4.31 -17.40
C LEU A 374 22.89 5.14 -18.17
N ASP A 375 23.50 4.59 -19.23
CA ASP A 375 24.51 5.30 -20.02
C ASP A 375 23.87 6.42 -20.87
N VAL A 376 22.60 6.25 -21.24
CA VAL A 376 21.79 7.25 -21.95
C VAL A 376 21.15 8.26 -21.00
N LEU A 377 20.68 7.79 -19.84
CA LEU A 377 19.92 8.61 -18.89
C LEU A 377 20.79 9.49 -18.00
N LEU A 378 21.99 9.03 -17.65
CA LEU A 378 22.87 9.72 -16.72
C LEU A 378 23.91 10.58 -17.46
N PRO A 379 24.38 11.69 -16.85
CA PRO A 379 25.49 12.45 -17.41
C PRO A 379 26.72 11.57 -17.63
N LYS A 380 27.43 11.78 -18.75
CA LYS A 380 28.61 10.98 -19.11
C LYS A 380 29.61 10.89 -17.95
N GLY A 381 29.99 9.67 -17.57
CA GLY A 381 30.95 9.39 -16.50
C GLY A 381 30.42 9.59 -15.07
N PHE A 382 29.12 9.84 -14.88
CA PHE A 382 28.52 10.03 -13.55
C PHE A 382 28.76 8.84 -12.61
N LEU A 383 28.56 7.61 -13.10
CA LEU A 383 28.77 6.39 -12.31
C LEU A 383 30.23 6.29 -11.83
N ASP A 384 31.20 6.59 -12.70
CA ASP A 384 32.62 6.57 -12.35
C ASP A 384 33.00 7.64 -11.32
N ARG A 385 32.47 8.87 -11.48
CA ARG A 385 32.74 9.98 -10.54
C ARG A 385 32.10 9.75 -9.18
N THR A 386 31.04 8.94 -9.10
CA THR A 386 30.29 8.70 -7.86
C THR A 386 30.52 7.32 -7.24
N LYS A 387 31.25 6.40 -7.89
CA LYS A 387 31.45 5.00 -7.46
C LYS A 387 31.81 4.76 -5.99
N GLY A 388 32.49 5.71 -5.33
CA GLY A 388 32.89 5.60 -3.93
C GLY A 388 31.84 6.08 -2.91
N ARG A 389 30.75 6.71 -3.37
CA ARG A 389 29.71 7.31 -2.52
C ARG A 389 28.28 7.08 -3.03
N GLY A 390 28.09 6.70 -4.28
CA GLY A 390 26.80 6.53 -4.92
C GLY A 390 26.61 5.12 -5.46
N LEU A 391 25.41 4.58 -5.26
CA LEU A 391 24.94 3.36 -5.93
C LEU A 391 23.64 3.67 -6.69
N VAL A 392 23.59 3.28 -7.96
CA VAL A 392 22.40 3.39 -8.80
C VAL A 392 21.88 1.99 -9.09
N VAL A 393 20.62 1.73 -8.72
CA VAL A 393 19.95 0.44 -8.92
C VAL A 393 18.87 0.61 -9.97
N LYS A 394 18.77 -0.33 -10.90
CA LYS A 394 17.75 -0.31 -11.96
C LYS A 394 16.43 -0.87 -11.46
N SER A 395 15.35 -0.16 -11.76
CA SER A 395 13.94 -0.55 -11.63
C SER A 395 13.41 -0.84 -10.23
N TRP A 396 14.15 -1.53 -9.35
CA TRP A 396 13.63 -1.96 -8.06
C TRP A 396 14.74 -2.19 -7.03
N ALA A 397 14.45 -1.85 -5.78
CA ALA A 397 15.24 -2.23 -4.60
C ALA A 397 14.29 -2.75 -3.52
N PRO A 398 14.77 -3.60 -2.58
CA PRO A 398 13.99 -4.04 -1.43
C PRO A 398 13.81 -2.86 -0.46
N GLN A 399 12.87 -1.98 -0.76
CA GLN A 399 12.71 -0.69 -0.08
C GLN A 399 12.58 -0.83 1.45
N GLY A 400 11.82 -1.81 1.94
CA GLY A 400 11.70 -2.09 3.38
C GLY A 400 13.07 -2.38 4.02
N ASP A 401 13.82 -3.32 3.46
CA ASP A 401 15.17 -3.68 3.94
C ASP A 401 16.15 -2.51 3.85
N VAL A 402 16.09 -1.73 2.77
CA VAL A 402 16.93 -0.54 2.59
C VAL A 402 16.63 0.51 3.65
N LEU A 403 15.35 0.82 3.90
CA LEU A 403 14.94 1.80 4.91
C LEU A 403 15.32 1.35 6.32
N ALA A 404 15.15 0.06 6.63
CA ALA A 404 15.54 -0.52 7.92
C ALA A 404 17.08 -0.58 8.13
N HIS A 405 17.87 -0.37 7.07
CA HIS A 405 19.32 -0.47 7.14
C HIS A 405 19.95 0.72 7.88
N HIS A 406 20.82 0.42 8.85
CA HIS A 406 21.45 1.42 9.73
C HIS A 406 22.21 2.56 9.02
N ALA A 407 22.70 2.32 7.80
CA ALA A 407 23.39 3.31 6.99
C ALA A 407 22.48 4.38 6.37
N VAL A 408 21.18 4.10 6.21
CA VAL A 408 20.24 5.06 5.62
C VAL A 408 19.95 6.19 6.62
N GLY A 409 20.19 7.42 6.20
CA GLY A 409 20.05 8.62 7.02
C GLY A 409 18.89 9.53 6.61
N SER A 410 18.38 9.37 5.39
CA SER A 410 17.23 10.10 4.86
C SER A 410 16.60 9.39 3.66
N PHE A 411 15.34 9.72 3.37
CA PHE A 411 14.58 9.17 2.26
C PHE A 411 13.98 10.27 1.37
N VAL A 412 14.43 10.38 0.13
CA VAL A 412 13.77 11.19 -0.91
C VAL A 412 12.66 10.34 -1.52
N THR A 413 11.42 10.75 -1.29
CA THR A 413 10.25 9.93 -1.56
C THR A 413 9.16 10.71 -2.27
N HIS A 414 8.43 9.99 -3.12
CA HIS A 414 7.18 10.44 -3.70
C HIS A 414 6.01 10.60 -2.71
N CYS A 415 6.18 10.33 -1.42
CA CYS A 415 5.13 10.46 -0.40
C CYS A 415 3.89 9.58 -0.62
N GLY A 416 4.00 8.46 -1.35
CA GLY A 416 2.97 7.42 -1.34
C GLY A 416 2.83 6.84 0.07
N TRP A 417 1.59 6.63 0.54
CA TRP A 417 1.35 6.36 1.96
C TRP A 417 2.07 5.12 2.50
N ASN A 418 2.18 4.03 1.73
CA ASN A 418 2.96 2.86 2.14
C ASN A 418 4.43 3.21 2.39
N SER A 419 5.05 4.00 1.50
CA SER A 419 6.44 4.45 1.66
C SER A 419 6.61 5.39 2.86
N VAL A 420 5.59 6.19 3.17
CA VAL A 420 5.56 7.04 4.37
C VAL A 420 5.55 6.17 5.64
N LEU A 421 4.70 5.15 5.68
CA LEU A 421 4.64 4.22 6.81
C LEU A 421 5.93 3.41 6.96
N GLU A 422 6.51 2.92 5.87
CA GLU A 422 7.82 2.23 5.88
C GLU A 422 8.92 3.14 6.42
N SER A 423 8.99 4.41 5.98
CA SER A 423 9.97 5.38 6.47
C SER A 423 9.77 5.70 7.95
N THR A 424 8.50 5.83 8.38
CA THR A 424 8.12 6.09 9.77
C THR A 424 8.52 4.94 10.68
N MET A 425 8.23 3.70 10.26
CA MET A 425 8.61 2.49 10.98
C MET A 425 10.14 2.25 11.02
N ALA A 426 10.87 2.79 10.03
CA ALA A 426 12.33 2.76 10.01
C ALA A 426 13.00 3.93 10.77
N GLY A 427 12.22 4.94 11.20
CA GLY A 427 12.77 6.14 11.84
C GLY A 427 13.59 7.02 10.90
N VAL A 428 13.32 6.98 9.59
CA VAL A 428 14.08 7.70 8.56
C VAL A 428 13.31 8.96 8.13
N PRO A 429 13.90 10.17 8.26
CA PRO A 429 13.24 11.41 7.88
C PRO A 429 13.15 11.57 6.35
N MET A 430 12.15 12.34 5.88
CA MET A 430 11.80 12.39 4.46
C MET A 430 12.11 13.73 3.78
N LEU A 431 12.59 13.65 2.55
CA LEU A 431 12.50 14.75 1.57
C LEU A 431 11.31 14.46 0.65
N ALA A 432 10.27 15.27 0.77
CA ALA A 432 9.01 15.07 0.06
C ALA A 432 9.10 15.59 -1.38
N TRP A 433 8.87 14.69 -2.34
CA TRP A 433 8.86 14.98 -3.77
C TRP A 433 7.69 14.27 -4.46
N PRO A 434 6.45 14.72 -4.21
CA PRO A 434 5.24 14.05 -4.68
C PRO A 434 5.07 14.09 -6.20
N LEU A 435 4.45 13.05 -6.78
CA LEU A 435 4.32 12.88 -8.23
C LEU A 435 2.86 12.71 -8.70
N TYR A 436 2.07 11.89 -8.03
CA TYR A 436 0.72 11.49 -8.47
C TYR A 436 -0.21 11.17 -7.30
N ALA A 437 -1.47 10.82 -7.62
CA ALA A 437 -2.51 10.50 -6.64
C ALA A 437 -2.59 11.57 -5.53
N GLU A 438 -2.69 11.16 -4.27
CA GLU A 438 -2.81 12.03 -3.10
C GLU A 438 -1.48 12.51 -2.51
N GLN A 439 -0.37 12.22 -3.18
CA GLN A 439 0.98 12.45 -2.66
C GLN A 439 1.27 13.92 -2.36
N LYS A 440 0.71 14.85 -3.14
CA LYS A 440 0.87 16.29 -2.88
C LYS A 440 0.20 16.71 -1.57
N MET A 441 -0.97 16.14 -1.27
CA MET A 441 -1.63 16.33 0.03
C MET A 441 -0.79 15.71 1.15
N ASN A 442 -0.33 14.46 0.97
CA ASN A 442 0.56 13.81 1.94
C ASN A 442 1.81 14.64 2.25
N ALA A 443 2.44 15.24 1.23
CA ALA A 443 3.61 16.11 1.40
C ALA A 443 3.30 17.33 2.29
N VAL A 444 2.14 17.98 2.10
CA VAL A 444 1.68 19.08 2.96
C VAL A 444 1.49 18.60 4.40
N PHE A 445 0.83 17.46 4.60
CA PHE A 445 0.54 16.94 5.93
C PHE A 445 1.81 16.53 6.68
N LEU A 446 2.74 15.88 5.98
CA LEU A 446 4.02 15.46 6.53
C LEU A 446 4.92 16.64 6.90
N GLU A 447 4.87 17.74 6.14
CA GLU A 447 5.69 18.91 6.43
C GLU A 447 5.07 19.80 7.50
N LYS A 448 3.76 20.07 7.41
CA LYS A 448 3.09 21.12 8.20
C LYS A 448 2.50 20.63 9.53
N GLU A 449 2.11 19.36 9.62
CA GLU A 449 1.43 18.82 10.81
C GLU A 449 2.23 17.74 11.51
N MET A 450 2.66 16.72 10.77
CA MET A 450 3.45 15.63 11.37
C MET A 450 4.91 16.05 11.58
N GLU A 451 5.36 17.04 10.81
CA GLU A 451 6.73 17.53 10.78
C GLU A 451 7.77 16.40 10.63
N LEU A 452 7.51 15.46 9.72
CA LEU A 452 8.37 14.30 9.40
C LEU A 452 9.10 14.45 8.05
N ALA A 453 8.75 15.49 7.29
CA ALA A 453 9.33 15.75 5.98
C ALA A 453 9.62 17.23 5.76
N VAL A 454 10.49 17.50 4.78
CA VAL A 454 10.63 18.81 4.15
C VAL A 454 10.41 18.65 2.65
N ALA A 455 9.63 19.52 2.04
CA ALA A 455 9.36 19.45 0.61
C ALA A 455 10.56 19.93 -0.24
N MET A 456 10.73 19.29 -1.39
CA MET A 456 11.64 19.73 -2.46
C MET A 456 11.06 20.97 -3.15
N GLU A 457 11.75 22.10 -3.17
CA GLU A 457 11.18 23.30 -3.78
C GLU A 457 11.02 23.11 -5.30
N GLY A 458 9.84 23.42 -5.84
CA GLY A 458 9.55 23.27 -7.26
C GLY A 458 9.13 21.86 -7.70
N TYR A 459 8.80 20.94 -6.78
CA TYR A 459 8.27 19.61 -7.14
C TYR A 459 7.00 19.68 -8.01
N ASP A 460 6.29 20.81 -7.97
CA ASP A 460 5.07 21.14 -8.70
C ASP A 460 5.34 21.71 -10.10
N LYS A 461 6.61 21.95 -10.44
CA LYS A 461 7.08 22.36 -11.76
C LYS A 461 7.50 21.15 -12.59
N GLU A 462 7.78 21.39 -13.87
CA GLU A 462 8.26 20.36 -14.78
C GLU A 462 9.62 19.78 -14.37
N VAL A 463 10.51 20.63 -13.86
CA VAL A 463 11.87 20.27 -13.45
C VAL A 463 12.24 20.91 -12.12
N VAL A 464 12.67 20.08 -11.17
CA VAL A 464 13.44 20.49 -9.98
C VAL A 464 14.90 20.54 -10.37
N GLU A 465 15.50 21.71 -10.20
CA GLU A 465 16.89 21.98 -10.55
C GLU A 465 17.88 21.21 -9.65
N ALA A 466 19.01 20.80 -10.23
CA ALA A 466 20.12 20.13 -9.55
C ALA A 466 20.61 20.90 -8.31
N LYS A 467 20.58 22.24 -8.36
CA LYS A 467 20.97 23.11 -7.24
C LYS A 467 20.09 22.88 -6.00
N GLU A 468 18.79 22.68 -6.21
CA GLU A 468 17.83 22.46 -5.13
C GLU A 468 17.97 21.05 -4.56
N ILE A 469 18.15 20.06 -5.42
CA ILE A 469 18.41 18.67 -5.02
C ILE A 469 19.68 18.60 -4.17
N ALA A 470 20.78 19.23 -4.64
CA ALA A 470 22.03 19.29 -3.88
C ALA A 470 21.87 19.98 -2.52
N LYS A 471 21.14 21.11 -2.49
CA LYS A 471 20.85 21.89 -1.29
C LYS A 471 20.05 21.07 -0.28
N LYS A 472 18.91 20.47 -0.67
CA LYS A 472 18.03 19.73 0.24
C LYS A 472 18.65 18.44 0.73
N VAL A 473 19.32 17.68 -0.14
CA VAL A 473 20.04 16.46 0.26
C VAL A 473 21.14 16.80 1.27
N ARG A 474 21.95 17.82 1.01
CA ARG A 474 22.99 18.25 1.97
C ARG A 474 22.39 18.76 3.27
N TRP A 475 21.34 19.58 3.20
CA TRP A 475 20.64 20.10 4.38
C TRP A 475 20.09 18.95 5.25
N MET A 476 19.48 17.94 4.65
CA MET A 476 18.91 16.80 5.39
C MET A 476 20.00 15.97 6.11
N MET A 477 21.18 15.85 5.50
CA MET A 477 22.27 15.04 6.04
C MET A 477 23.13 15.79 7.07
N ASP A 478 23.46 17.06 6.81
CA ASP A 478 24.50 17.79 7.56
C ASP A 478 23.96 18.91 8.46
N SER A 479 22.70 19.32 8.32
CA SER A 479 22.17 20.47 9.06
C SER A 479 21.56 20.08 10.41
N GLU A 480 21.51 21.06 11.30
CA GLU A 480 20.78 20.97 12.57
C GLU A 480 19.28 20.69 12.36
N GLY A 481 18.67 21.29 11.32
CA GLY A 481 17.27 21.02 10.99
C GLY A 481 17.03 19.57 10.57
N GLY A 482 17.95 18.99 9.79
CA GLY A 482 17.92 17.57 9.44
C GLY A 482 18.10 16.66 10.66
N ARG A 483 18.95 17.04 11.62
CA ARG A 483 19.11 16.32 12.90
C ARG A 483 17.83 16.34 13.73
N VAL A 484 17.21 17.50 13.90
CA VAL A 484 15.93 17.65 14.62
C VAL A 484 14.83 16.81 13.97
N LEU A 485 14.74 16.84 12.63
CA LEU A 485 13.76 16.06 11.89
C LEU A 485 13.95 14.54 12.09
N ARG A 486 15.21 14.08 12.10
CA ARG A 486 15.55 12.68 12.39
C ARG A 486 15.15 12.28 13.81
N GLU A 487 15.43 13.10 14.81
CA GLU A 487 15.07 12.83 16.21
C GLU A 487 13.55 12.74 16.40
N ARG A 488 12.81 13.63 15.76
CA ARG A 488 11.34 13.58 15.73
C ARG A 488 10.84 12.32 15.03
N THR A 489 11.41 11.96 13.89
CA THR A 489 11.03 10.73 13.16
C THR A 489 11.31 9.48 13.99
N LEU A 490 12.43 9.43 14.71
CA LEU A 490 12.73 8.35 15.66
C LEU A 490 11.74 8.30 16.84
N ALA A 491 11.18 9.44 17.27
CA ALA A 491 10.14 9.46 18.29
C ALA A 491 8.82 8.90 17.77
N VAL A 492 8.41 9.29 16.56
CA VAL A 492 7.21 8.74 15.91
C VAL A 492 7.39 7.25 15.60
N MET A 493 8.58 6.81 15.22
CA MET A 493 8.90 5.37 15.07
C MET A 493 8.62 4.59 16.36
N ARG A 494 8.96 5.14 17.53
CA ARG A 494 8.66 4.49 18.81
C ARG A 494 7.16 4.39 19.05
N GLN A 495 6.41 5.47 18.82
CA GLN A 495 4.95 5.47 18.93
C GLN A 495 4.30 4.46 17.97
N ALA A 496 4.80 4.38 16.74
CA ALA A 496 4.32 3.43 15.74
C ALA A 496 4.54 1.97 16.18
N ASN A 497 5.70 1.67 16.77
CA ASN A 497 5.97 0.35 17.35
C ASN A 497 5.06 0.08 18.57
N GLU A 498 4.92 1.04 19.48
CA GLU A 498 4.05 0.95 20.66
C GLU A 498 2.58 0.68 20.27
N ALA A 499 2.09 1.29 19.19
CA ALA A 499 0.73 1.08 18.68
C ALA A 499 0.47 -0.38 18.25
N LEU A 500 1.50 -1.12 17.83
CA LEU A 500 1.42 -2.49 17.34
C LEU A 500 1.72 -3.56 18.41
N LEU A 501 2.28 -3.17 19.57
CA LEU A 501 2.51 -4.09 20.69
C LEU A 501 1.17 -4.54 21.31
N GLU A 502 1.20 -5.64 22.05
CA GLU A 502 0.03 -6.13 22.81
C GLU A 502 -0.53 -5.02 23.71
N GLY A 503 -1.83 -4.70 23.54
CA GLY A 503 -2.49 -3.60 24.25
C GLY A 503 -2.20 -2.19 23.70
N GLY A 504 -1.36 -2.07 22.66
CA GLY A 504 -1.16 -0.84 21.88
C GLY A 504 -2.42 -0.41 21.14
N GLU A 505 -2.51 0.86 20.75
CA GLU A 505 -3.76 1.43 20.22
C GLU A 505 -4.29 0.72 18.95
N SER A 506 -3.42 0.33 18.02
CA SER A 506 -3.82 -0.35 16.79
C SER A 506 -4.08 -1.84 17.05
N GLU A 507 -3.27 -2.48 17.89
CA GLU A 507 -3.45 -3.89 18.28
C GLU A 507 -4.76 -4.09 19.04
N ALA A 508 -5.04 -3.25 20.04
CA ALA A 508 -6.27 -3.29 20.84
C ALA A 508 -7.51 -3.00 19.97
N THR A 509 -7.41 -2.04 19.03
CA THR A 509 -8.49 -1.78 18.07
C THR A 509 -8.76 -2.99 17.19
N MET A 510 -7.71 -3.61 16.64
CA MET A 510 -7.82 -4.82 15.83
C MET A 510 -8.43 -5.99 16.60
N THR A 511 -7.94 -6.25 17.81
CA THR A 511 -8.40 -7.36 18.65
C THR A 511 -9.84 -7.15 19.10
N GLY A 512 -10.20 -5.96 19.59
CA GLY A 512 -11.57 -5.65 19.96
C GLY A 512 -12.56 -5.79 18.79
N PHE A 513 -12.12 -5.42 17.58
CA PHE A 513 -12.93 -5.58 16.38
C PHE A 513 -13.11 -7.06 15.98
N VAL A 514 -12.03 -7.84 15.92
CA VAL A 514 -12.12 -9.26 15.54
C VAL A 514 -12.91 -10.07 16.57
N ASP A 515 -12.78 -9.76 17.86
CA ASP A 515 -13.57 -10.38 18.92
C ASP A 515 -15.07 -10.15 18.73
N ALA A 516 -15.47 -8.97 18.22
CA ALA A 516 -16.86 -8.69 17.90
C ALA A 516 -17.37 -9.57 16.74
N TRP A 517 -16.55 -9.76 15.70
CA TRP A 517 -16.88 -10.64 14.57
C TRP A 517 -16.94 -12.13 14.92
N VAL A 518 -16.11 -12.59 15.86
CA VAL A 518 -16.13 -14.00 16.31
C VAL A 518 -17.36 -14.28 17.19
N LYS A 519 -17.92 -13.27 17.84
CA LYS A 519 -19.11 -13.39 18.70
C LYS A 519 -20.44 -13.17 17.96
N ALA A 520 -20.41 -12.51 16.80
CA ALA A 520 -21.56 -12.31 15.92
C ALA A 520 -21.99 -13.62 15.27
#